data_AF-A0A7M3TDZ2-F1
#
_entry.id   AF-A0A7M3TDZ2-F1
#
_cell.length_a   1.000
_cell.length_b   1.000
_cell.length_c   1.000
_cell.angle_alpha   90.00
_cell.angle_beta   90.00
_cell.angle_gamma   90.00
#
_symmetry.space_group_name_H-M   'P 1'
#
loop_
_entity.id
_entity.type
_entity.pdbx_description
1 polymer ?
#
loop_
_entity_poly.entity_id
_entity_poly.type
_entity_poly.pdbx_seq_one_letter_code
_entity_poly.pdbx_strand_id
1 'polypeptide(L)'
;MIRIKNDNLLVEISELGAEVRAVVNIETDHQYMWSGDGRVWAGVSPVLFPVVGKSHDNKIKYQGKEYPMGNHGLARHTVFDIVLHSENSVILAMETSKDNYPFRLRFEVTYTLEANKLITEYNIINLDDSVASCGFGAHPAFACPFDEKHKFSDYEIRFSEQKLDFHTITPEAFYTGEIKHFKLSKIELDNHTFDNDALVYSGFTDKKVRLAEKDSDRYVEVSFDGFEYLGLWSKPKANAPYVCIEPWCGRSDTLGMDLDIEYRIGNVDIEPQQNFSRSYTIEFGY
;
A
#
# COMPACT_ATOMS: atom_id res chain seq x y z
N MET A 1 5.50 -9.17 -17.79
CA MET A 1 6.32 -8.23 -16.98
C MET A 1 6.67 -7.03 -17.84
N ILE A 2 6.33 -5.85 -17.34
CA ILE A 2 6.43 -4.56 -18.00
C ILE A 2 7.62 -3.81 -17.43
N ARG A 3 8.26 -2.98 -18.27
CA ARG A 3 9.35 -2.09 -17.86
C ARG A 3 9.04 -0.66 -18.26
N ILE A 4 9.27 0.26 -17.32
CA ILE A 4 9.32 1.70 -17.57
C ILE A 4 10.65 2.24 -17.04
N LYS A 5 11.21 3.26 -17.66
CA LYS A 5 12.47 3.88 -17.26
C LYS A 5 12.51 5.38 -17.57
N ASN A 6 13.44 6.07 -16.93
CA ASN A 6 13.92 7.39 -17.33
C ASN A 6 15.45 7.45 -17.12
N ASP A 7 16.03 8.65 -16.97
CA ASP A 7 17.48 8.80 -16.74
C ASP A 7 17.96 8.32 -15.36
N ASN A 8 17.06 8.20 -14.38
CA ASN A 8 17.41 7.92 -12.98
C ASN A 8 16.98 6.51 -12.53
N LEU A 9 15.81 6.05 -12.97
CA LEU A 9 15.17 4.84 -12.47
C LEU A 9 14.78 3.88 -13.60
N LEU A 10 14.91 2.59 -13.32
CA LEU A 10 14.29 1.48 -14.05
C LEU A 10 13.31 0.78 -13.12
N VAL A 11 12.06 0.60 -13.56
CA VAL A 11 11.00 -0.06 -12.78
C VAL A 11 10.46 -1.26 -13.53
N GLU A 12 10.36 -2.39 -12.83
CA GLU A 12 9.73 -3.61 -13.34
C GLU A 12 8.38 -3.87 -12.66
N ILE A 13 7.35 -4.09 -13.47
CA ILE A 13 5.96 -4.21 -13.02
C ILE A 13 5.40 -5.54 -13.52
N SER A 14 4.81 -6.32 -12.62
CA SER A 14 4.07 -7.53 -12.94
C SER A 14 2.66 -7.17 -13.43
N GLU A 15 2.22 -7.77 -14.54
CA GLU A 15 0.81 -7.66 -14.98
C GLU A 15 -0.12 -8.33 -13.95
N LEU A 16 0.34 -9.39 -13.28
CA LEU A 16 -0.35 -9.94 -12.12
C LEU A 16 -0.27 -8.93 -10.98
N GLY A 17 -1.42 -8.42 -10.57
CA GLY A 17 -1.58 -7.49 -9.46
C GLY A 17 -1.19 -6.05 -9.75
N ALA A 18 -0.81 -5.73 -10.99
CA ALA A 18 -0.10 -4.48 -11.31
C ALA A 18 1.12 -4.25 -10.38
N GLU A 19 1.74 -5.31 -9.86
CA GLU A 19 2.68 -5.20 -8.74
C GLU A 19 4.04 -4.67 -9.20
N VAL A 20 4.51 -3.56 -8.60
CA VAL A 20 5.91 -3.14 -8.72
C VAL A 20 6.80 -4.17 -8.04
N ARG A 21 7.71 -4.78 -8.80
CA ARG A 21 8.62 -5.85 -8.34
C ARG A 21 10.06 -5.37 -8.15
N ALA A 22 10.46 -4.32 -8.86
CA ALA A 22 11.80 -3.77 -8.78
C ALA A 22 11.77 -2.27 -9.08
N VAL A 23 12.59 -1.51 -8.36
CA VAL A 23 12.93 -0.12 -8.66
C VAL A 23 14.45 -0.04 -8.50
N VAL A 24 15.15 0.21 -9.61
CA VAL A 24 16.61 0.20 -9.66
C VAL A 24 17.10 1.61 -10.00
N ASN A 25 18.04 2.11 -9.22
CA ASN A 25 18.80 3.31 -9.56
C ASN A 25 19.77 3.00 -10.71
N ILE A 26 19.68 3.74 -11.81
CA ILE A 26 20.48 3.47 -13.02
C ILE A 26 21.96 3.79 -12.83
N GLU A 27 22.29 4.80 -12.03
CA GLU A 27 23.68 5.23 -11.81
C GLU A 27 24.42 4.28 -10.87
N THR A 28 23.75 3.85 -9.79
CA THR A 28 24.38 3.08 -8.71
C THR A 28 24.08 1.58 -8.76
N ASP A 29 23.18 1.14 -9.64
CA ASP A 29 22.64 -0.24 -9.71
C ASP A 29 21.96 -0.70 -8.41
N HIS A 30 21.57 0.24 -7.55
CA HIS A 30 20.93 -0.07 -6.29
C HIS A 30 19.46 -0.48 -6.48
N GLN A 31 19.08 -1.63 -5.94
CA GLN A 31 17.69 -2.11 -5.85
C GLN A 31 17.03 -1.61 -4.57
N TYR A 32 16.00 -0.77 -4.70
CA TYR A 32 15.26 -0.23 -3.55
C TYR A 32 14.22 -1.21 -2.99
N MET A 33 13.69 -2.11 -3.82
CA MET A 33 12.57 -2.97 -3.42
C MET A 33 13.07 -4.24 -2.73
N TRP A 34 12.28 -4.74 -1.78
CA TRP A 34 12.44 -6.09 -1.24
C TRP A 34 12.46 -7.12 -2.38
N SER A 35 13.28 -8.17 -2.24
CA SER A 35 13.50 -9.17 -3.29
C SER A 35 12.27 -10.06 -3.56
N GLY A 36 11.32 -10.11 -2.63
CA GLY A 36 10.18 -11.03 -2.70
C GLY A 36 10.57 -12.48 -2.39
N ASP A 37 11.59 -12.71 -1.56
CA ASP A 37 11.96 -14.06 -1.12
C ASP A 37 10.79 -14.73 -0.39
N GLY A 38 10.18 -15.71 -1.07
CA GLY A 38 9.02 -16.44 -0.57
C GLY A 38 9.24 -17.22 0.73
N ARG A 39 10.50 -17.41 1.16
CA ARG A 39 10.82 -17.99 2.48
C ARG A 39 10.49 -17.02 3.62
N VAL A 40 10.47 -15.72 3.36
CA VAL A 40 10.12 -14.66 4.32
C VAL A 40 8.74 -14.09 3.98
N TRP A 41 8.62 -13.52 2.78
CA TRP A 41 7.38 -12.96 2.24
C TRP A 41 7.51 -12.76 0.72
N ALA A 42 6.60 -13.36 -0.06
CA ALA A 42 6.69 -13.35 -1.53
C ALA A 42 6.18 -12.06 -2.19
N GLY A 43 5.37 -11.27 -1.47
CA GLY A 43 4.94 -9.96 -1.93
C GLY A 43 6.12 -8.99 -2.02
N VAL A 44 6.00 -7.96 -2.85
CA VAL A 44 6.96 -6.86 -2.94
C VAL A 44 6.25 -5.52 -2.86
N SER A 45 5.25 -5.29 -3.72
CA SER A 45 4.43 -4.08 -3.63
C SER A 45 2.99 -4.33 -4.06
N PRO A 46 2.24 -5.21 -3.36
CA PRO A 46 0.88 -5.53 -3.75
C PRO A 46 -0.01 -4.28 -3.82
N VAL A 47 -0.84 -4.21 -4.87
CA VAL A 47 -1.97 -3.28 -4.93
C VAL A 47 -3.16 -3.89 -4.19
N LEU A 48 -3.77 -3.10 -3.31
CA LEU A 48 -4.87 -3.52 -2.43
C LEU A 48 -6.16 -2.94 -3.00
N PHE A 49 -7.09 -3.81 -3.41
CA PHE A 49 -8.41 -3.41 -3.94
C PHE A 49 -9.29 -4.66 -4.13
N PRO A 50 -10.61 -4.61 -3.86
CA PRO A 50 -11.42 -3.49 -3.38
C PRO A 50 -11.58 -3.47 -1.85
N VAL A 51 -10.67 -4.11 -1.11
CA VAL A 51 -10.59 -4.01 0.35
C VAL A 51 -9.14 -3.88 0.78
N VAL A 52 -8.92 -3.21 1.92
CA VAL A 52 -7.64 -3.16 2.60
C VAL A 52 -7.70 -4.06 3.84
N GLY A 53 -6.67 -4.88 4.03
CA GLY A 53 -6.57 -5.80 5.16
C GLY A 53 -7.58 -6.95 5.10
N LYS A 54 -7.80 -7.60 6.25
CA LYS A 54 -8.67 -8.78 6.35
C LYS A 54 -10.14 -8.40 6.49
N SER A 55 -10.98 -9.30 5.98
CA SER A 55 -12.42 -9.30 6.23
C SER A 55 -12.75 -10.48 7.14
N HIS A 56 -13.79 -10.35 7.99
CA HIS A 56 -14.26 -11.44 8.85
C HIS A 56 -14.53 -12.69 8.03
N ASP A 57 -14.04 -13.84 8.51
CA ASP A 57 -14.15 -15.14 7.84
C ASP A 57 -13.74 -15.16 6.36
N ASN A 58 -12.89 -14.22 5.92
CA ASN A 58 -12.53 -14.01 4.51
C ASN A 58 -13.74 -13.79 3.60
N LYS A 59 -14.73 -13.02 4.06
CA LYS A 59 -15.91 -12.63 3.28
C LYS A 59 -16.32 -11.18 3.55
N ILE A 60 -16.98 -10.58 2.56
CA ILE A 60 -17.72 -9.33 2.73
C ILE A 60 -19.21 -9.60 2.51
N LYS A 61 -20.05 -8.69 3.00
CA LYS A 61 -21.51 -8.75 2.88
C LYS A 61 -22.05 -7.54 2.13
N TYR A 62 -23.13 -7.75 1.39
CA TYR A 62 -23.89 -6.67 0.79
C TYR A 62 -25.34 -7.11 0.60
N GLN A 63 -26.28 -6.45 1.28
CA GLN A 63 -27.71 -6.67 1.16
C GLN A 63 -28.11 -8.14 1.34
N GLY A 64 -27.52 -8.81 2.33
CA GLY A 64 -27.79 -10.20 2.67
C GLY A 64 -27.08 -11.25 1.79
N LYS A 65 -26.26 -10.84 0.81
CA LYS A 65 -25.40 -11.74 0.03
C LYS A 65 -23.95 -11.66 0.52
N GLU A 66 -23.29 -12.82 0.62
CA GLU A 66 -21.87 -12.93 0.97
C GLU A 66 -20.99 -13.09 -0.28
N TYR A 67 -19.80 -12.50 -0.24
CA TYR A 67 -18.78 -12.61 -1.29
C TYR A 67 -17.45 -13.04 -0.67
N PRO A 68 -16.80 -14.12 -1.15
CA PRO A 68 -15.46 -14.49 -0.71
C PRO A 68 -14.49 -13.33 -0.97
N MET A 69 -13.74 -12.95 0.07
CA MET A 69 -12.83 -11.83 0.02
C MET A 69 -11.61 -12.09 0.89
N GLY A 70 -10.52 -12.49 0.25
CA GLY A 70 -9.23 -12.71 0.90
C GLY A 70 -8.60 -11.41 1.40
N ASN A 71 -7.53 -11.55 2.18
CA ASN A 71 -6.76 -10.42 2.69
C ASN A 71 -6.31 -9.48 1.55
N HIS A 72 -6.59 -8.18 1.65
CA HIS A 72 -6.29 -7.14 0.66
C HIS A 72 -6.99 -7.28 -0.71
N GLY A 73 -8.02 -8.11 -0.79
CA GLY A 73 -8.93 -8.13 -1.92
C GLY A 73 -8.44 -8.91 -3.15
N LEU A 74 -8.89 -8.44 -4.31
CA LEU A 74 -8.84 -9.12 -5.59
C LEU A 74 -7.65 -8.70 -6.47
N ALA A 75 -7.23 -7.43 -6.38
CA ALA A 75 -6.27 -6.85 -7.32
C ALA A 75 -4.98 -7.65 -7.41
N ARG A 76 -4.30 -7.90 -6.28
CA ARG A 76 -3.04 -8.68 -6.25
C ARG A 76 -3.12 -10.12 -6.81
N HIS A 77 -4.31 -10.62 -7.08
CA HIS A 77 -4.57 -11.96 -7.64
C HIS A 77 -5.12 -11.91 -9.07
N THR A 78 -5.24 -10.72 -9.66
CA THR A 78 -5.82 -10.50 -10.98
C THR A 78 -4.73 -10.09 -11.95
N VAL A 79 -4.75 -10.61 -13.18
CA VAL A 79 -3.91 -10.10 -14.26
C VAL A 79 -4.57 -8.86 -14.83
N PHE A 80 -3.84 -7.75 -14.85
CA PHE A 80 -4.32 -6.48 -15.37
C PHE A 80 -4.04 -6.38 -16.87
N ASP A 81 -4.95 -5.74 -17.59
CA ASP A 81 -4.78 -5.38 -18.99
C ASP A 81 -3.91 -4.13 -19.12
N ILE A 82 -3.01 -4.11 -20.10
CA ILE A 82 -2.23 -2.92 -20.45
C ILE A 82 -3.11 -1.98 -21.29
N VAL A 83 -3.44 -0.82 -20.74
CA VAL A 83 -4.25 0.21 -21.42
C VAL A 83 -3.38 1.15 -22.25
N LEU A 84 -2.27 1.60 -21.66
CA LEU A 84 -1.31 2.48 -22.30
C LEU A 84 0.09 2.19 -21.76
N HIS A 85 1.10 2.23 -22.63
CA HIS A 85 2.49 2.03 -22.23
C HIS A 85 3.40 2.95 -23.06
N SER A 86 4.21 3.74 -22.37
CA SER A 86 5.28 4.57 -22.92
C SER A 86 6.62 4.21 -22.29
N GLU A 87 7.70 4.94 -22.63
CA GLU A 87 9.01 4.67 -22.04
C GLU A 87 9.02 4.88 -20.52
N ASN A 88 8.33 5.91 -20.01
CA ASN A 88 8.38 6.31 -18.60
C ASN A 88 7.04 6.15 -17.86
N SER A 89 6.01 5.60 -18.48
CA SER A 89 4.69 5.43 -17.86
C SER A 89 3.93 4.21 -18.38
N VAL A 90 3.08 3.62 -17.53
CA VAL A 90 2.14 2.56 -17.91
C VAL A 90 0.83 2.72 -17.15
N ILE A 91 -0.29 2.45 -17.83
CA ILE A 91 -1.63 2.34 -17.25
C ILE A 91 -2.08 0.88 -17.37
N LEU A 92 -2.41 0.29 -16.22
CA LEU A 92 -2.91 -1.07 -16.08
C LEU A 92 -4.35 -1.05 -15.57
N ALA A 93 -5.23 -1.89 -16.10
CA ALA A 93 -6.63 -1.93 -15.68
C ALA A 93 -7.12 -3.33 -15.30
N MET A 94 -8.03 -3.38 -14.33
CA MET A 94 -8.88 -4.55 -14.07
C MET A 94 -10.33 -4.08 -13.88
N GLU A 95 -11.28 -5.01 -13.99
CA GLU A 95 -12.69 -4.75 -13.66
C GLU A 95 -13.21 -5.78 -12.65
N THR A 96 -14.07 -5.34 -11.74
CA THR A 96 -14.85 -6.24 -10.90
C THR A 96 -16.16 -6.63 -11.59
N SER A 97 -16.74 -7.74 -11.16
CA SER A 97 -18.04 -8.24 -11.64
C SER A 97 -18.93 -8.59 -10.45
N LYS A 98 -20.25 -8.63 -10.66
CA LYS A 98 -21.23 -8.97 -9.61
C LYS A 98 -21.11 -10.40 -9.05
N ASP A 99 -20.20 -11.20 -9.61
CA ASP A 99 -19.85 -12.53 -9.13
C ASP A 99 -18.76 -12.48 -8.05
N ASN A 100 -17.77 -11.58 -8.17
CA ASN A 100 -16.65 -11.47 -7.24
C ASN A 100 -16.73 -10.26 -6.29
N TYR A 101 -17.55 -9.27 -6.62
CA TYR A 101 -17.75 -8.07 -5.80
C TYR A 101 -19.14 -7.46 -6.09
N PRO A 102 -19.88 -6.90 -5.12
CA PRO A 102 -21.26 -6.42 -5.36
C PRO A 102 -21.38 -5.29 -6.39
N PHE A 103 -20.30 -4.55 -6.65
CA PHE A 103 -20.26 -3.41 -7.56
C PHE A 103 -19.39 -3.71 -8.79
N ARG A 104 -19.78 -3.16 -9.95
CA ARG A 104 -18.97 -3.14 -11.17
C ARG A 104 -18.09 -1.89 -11.16
N LEU A 105 -16.82 -2.08 -10.84
CA LEU A 105 -15.82 -1.03 -10.82
C LEU A 105 -14.75 -1.34 -11.86
N ARG A 106 -14.32 -0.32 -12.60
CA ARG A 106 -13.06 -0.36 -13.33
C ARG A 106 -11.99 0.30 -12.47
N PHE A 107 -10.91 -0.41 -12.25
CA PHE A 107 -9.79 0.04 -11.43
C PHE A 107 -8.54 0.11 -12.29
N GLU A 108 -7.99 1.32 -12.40
CA GLU A 108 -6.80 1.62 -13.17
C GLU A 108 -5.67 2.04 -12.23
N VAL A 109 -4.48 1.49 -12.50
CA VAL A 109 -3.24 1.83 -11.82
C VAL A 109 -2.30 2.43 -12.84
N THR A 110 -1.95 3.69 -12.65
CA THR A 110 -0.99 4.40 -13.48
C THR A 110 0.32 4.52 -12.73
N TYR A 111 1.41 4.08 -13.35
CA TYR A 111 2.77 4.28 -12.88
C TYR A 111 3.47 5.29 -13.80
N THR A 112 4.07 6.34 -13.24
CA THR A 112 4.80 7.36 -14.00
C THR A 112 6.12 7.68 -13.32
N LEU A 113 7.19 7.73 -14.11
CA LEU A 113 8.53 8.12 -13.67
C LEU A 113 8.80 9.59 -13.96
N GLU A 114 9.16 10.33 -12.91
CA GLU A 114 9.59 11.73 -12.97
C GLU A 114 10.86 11.92 -12.13
N ALA A 115 11.98 12.26 -12.76
CA ALA A 115 13.30 12.28 -12.09
C ALA A 115 13.55 10.98 -11.28
N ASN A 116 13.88 11.08 -10.00
CA ASN A 116 14.06 9.97 -9.06
C ASN A 116 12.75 9.55 -8.34
N LYS A 117 11.58 9.77 -8.95
CA LYS A 117 10.27 9.49 -8.36
C LYS A 117 9.48 8.48 -9.18
N LEU A 118 8.77 7.61 -8.47
CA LEU A 118 7.68 6.80 -8.99
C LEU A 118 6.35 7.34 -8.44
N ILE A 119 5.55 7.92 -9.33
CA ILE A 119 4.21 8.39 -9.04
C ILE A 119 3.24 7.26 -9.37
N THR A 120 2.41 6.89 -8.40
CA THR A 120 1.36 5.88 -8.59
C THR A 120 0.00 6.55 -8.41
N GLU A 121 -0.84 6.50 -9.43
CA GLU A 121 -2.23 6.97 -9.38
C GLU A 121 -3.19 5.78 -9.45
N TYR A 122 -4.16 5.79 -8.55
CA TYR A 122 -5.29 4.89 -8.51
C TYR A 122 -6.53 5.62 -9.02
N ASN A 123 -7.12 5.11 -10.09
CA ASN A 123 -8.29 5.66 -10.74
C ASN A 123 -9.43 4.62 -10.70
N ILE A 124 -10.54 4.97 -10.08
CA ILE A 124 -11.68 4.07 -9.84
C ILE A 124 -12.90 4.67 -10.52
N ILE A 125 -13.48 3.90 -11.45
CA ILE A 125 -14.65 4.28 -12.23
C ILE A 125 -15.81 3.37 -11.82
N ASN A 126 -16.89 3.96 -11.32
CA ASN A 126 -18.10 3.23 -11.03
C ASN A 126 -18.93 3.02 -12.30
N LEU A 127 -19.08 1.76 -12.71
CA LEU A 127 -19.80 1.37 -13.92
C LEU A 127 -21.27 1.02 -13.66
N ASP A 128 -21.71 1.06 -12.40
CA ASP A 128 -23.11 0.84 -12.01
C ASP A 128 -23.90 2.18 -11.94
N ASP A 129 -25.22 2.05 -11.78
CA ASP A 129 -26.17 3.15 -11.55
C ASP A 129 -26.41 3.44 -10.05
N SER A 130 -25.72 2.71 -9.17
CA SER A 130 -25.78 2.85 -7.70
C SER A 130 -24.42 3.22 -7.14
N VAL A 131 -24.40 3.88 -5.98
CA VAL A 131 -23.17 4.16 -5.23
C VAL A 131 -22.42 2.84 -4.98
N ALA A 132 -21.11 2.85 -5.20
CA ALA A 132 -20.23 1.72 -4.96
C ALA A 132 -19.24 2.05 -3.84
N SER A 133 -19.23 1.25 -2.78
CA SER A 133 -18.26 1.40 -1.68
C SER A 133 -17.07 0.50 -1.91
N CYS A 134 -15.83 0.99 -1.76
CA CYS A 134 -14.62 0.17 -1.87
C CYS A 134 -13.47 0.72 -1.02
N GLY A 135 -12.53 -0.16 -0.64
CA GLY A 135 -11.27 0.20 -0.03
C GLY A 135 -10.09 -0.06 -0.98
N PHE A 136 -9.07 0.78 -0.93
CA PHE A 136 -7.88 0.62 -1.76
C PHE A 136 -6.61 1.13 -1.09
N GLY A 137 -5.44 0.68 -1.54
CA GLY A 137 -4.18 1.10 -0.97
C GLY A 137 -2.97 0.45 -1.66
N ALA A 138 -1.79 0.76 -1.14
CA ALA A 138 -0.53 0.17 -1.59
C ALA A 138 0.16 -0.56 -0.43
N HIS A 139 1.03 -1.52 -0.77
CA HIS A 139 1.82 -2.26 0.20
C HIS A 139 3.29 -2.42 -0.25
N PRO A 140 4.00 -1.34 -0.62
CA PRO A 140 5.39 -1.41 -1.08
C PRO A 140 6.34 -1.76 0.07
N ALA A 141 7.17 -2.78 -0.13
CA ALA A 141 8.26 -3.18 0.74
C ALA A 141 9.59 -2.71 0.17
N PHE A 142 10.29 -1.88 0.93
CA PHE A 142 11.62 -1.39 0.60
C PHE A 142 12.67 -2.22 1.32
N ALA A 143 13.73 -2.60 0.60
CA ALA A 143 14.88 -3.25 1.21
C ALA A 143 15.41 -2.38 2.35
N CYS A 144 15.67 -2.97 3.50
CA CYS A 144 16.17 -2.27 4.68
C CYS A 144 16.89 -3.30 5.57
N PRO A 145 18.22 -3.21 5.74
CA PRO A 145 19.13 -2.15 5.29
C PRO A 145 19.26 -1.98 3.77
N PHE A 146 19.73 -0.81 3.32
CA PHE A 146 20.00 -0.55 1.90
C PHE A 146 21.30 -1.20 1.40
N ASP A 147 22.16 -1.69 2.29
CA ASP A 147 23.35 -2.46 1.95
C ASP A 147 23.73 -3.44 3.09
N GLU A 148 24.67 -4.33 2.82
CA GLU A 148 25.09 -5.36 3.78
C GLU A 148 25.97 -4.83 4.94
N LYS A 149 26.41 -3.57 4.89
CA LYS A 149 27.29 -2.97 5.92
C LYS A 149 26.51 -2.39 7.08
N HIS A 150 25.23 -2.08 6.86
CA HIS A 150 24.34 -1.51 7.87
C HIS A 150 23.44 -2.59 8.46
N LYS A 151 22.82 -2.25 9.57
CA LYS A 151 21.81 -3.06 10.27
C LYS A 151 20.52 -2.27 10.38
N PHE A 152 19.42 -2.96 10.65
CA PHE A 152 18.07 -2.36 10.70
C PHE A 152 18.00 -1.18 11.68
N SER A 153 18.75 -1.23 12.78
CA SER A 153 18.85 -0.16 13.77
C SER A 153 19.55 1.12 13.31
N ASP A 154 20.23 1.08 12.16
CA ASP A 154 20.87 2.24 11.55
C ASP A 154 19.86 3.06 10.71
N TYR A 155 18.58 2.65 10.70
CA TYR A 155 17.49 3.32 9.99
C TYR A 155 16.43 3.82 10.96
N GLU A 156 15.65 4.81 10.51
CA GLU A 156 14.47 5.32 11.20
C GLU A 156 13.44 5.82 10.19
N ILE A 157 12.16 5.81 10.58
CA ILE A 157 11.11 6.45 9.80
C ILE A 157 10.95 7.87 10.32
N ARG A 158 11.25 8.88 9.50
CA ARG A 158 11.18 10.31 9.83
C ARG A 158 9.96 10.96 9.20
N PHE A 159 9.37 11.92 9.91
CA PHE A 159 8.31 12.79 9.41
C PHE A 159 8.28 14.09 10.23
N SER A 160 7.50 15.09 9.79
CA SER A 160 7.34 16.31 10.58
C SER A 160 6.65 16.01 11.91
N GLU A 161 6.99 16.76 12.96
CA GLU A 161 6.38 16.52 14.28
C GLU A 161 4.88 16.79 14.21
N GLN A 162 4.07 15.75 14.45
CA GLN A 162 2.62 15.83 14.34
C GLN A 162 1.92 14.94 15.37
N LYS A 163 0.63 15.22 15.61
CA LYS A 163 -0.22 14.39 16.47
C LYS A 163 -0.85 13.31 15.60
N LEU A 164 -0.63 12.05 15.96
CA LEU A 164 -1.08 10.88 15.22
C LEU A 164 -1.99 10.02 16.07
N ASP A 165 -2.97 9.44 15.40
CA ASP A 165 -3.87 8.43 15.94
C ASP A 165 -3.30 7.06 15.62
N PHE A 166 -2.85 6.35 16.64
CA PHE A 166 -2.39 4.96 16.53
C PHE A 166 -3.55 4.01 16.77
N HIS A 167 -3.82 3.18 15.76
CA HIS A 167 -4.87 2.18 15.78
C HIS A 167 -4.31 0.85 16.26
N THR A 168 -4.86 0.32 17.35
CA THR A 168 -4.45 -1.00 17.82
C THR A 168 -5.13 -2.10 17.02
N ILE A 169 -4.39 -3.14 16.70
CA ILE A 169 -4.86 -4.32 15.98
C ILE A 169 -4.67 -5.60 16.80
N THR A 170 -5.51 -6.60 16.55
CA THR A 170 -5.36 -7.94 17.14
C THR A 170 -4.24 -8.71 16.43
N PRO A 171 -3.75 -9.83 17.01
CA PRO A 171 -2.80 -10.73 16.33
C PRO A 171 -3.32 -11.29 14.99
N GLU A 172 -4.63 -11.31 14.79
CA GLU A 172 -5.26 -11.69 13.53
C GLU A 172 -5.36 -10.52 12.53
N ALA A 173 -4.83 -9.34 12.87
CA ALA A 173 -4.85 -8.10 12.09
C ALA A 173 -6.24 -7.45 11.92
N PHE A 174 -7.13 -7.61 12.89
CA PHE A 174 -8.39 -6.85 12.97
C PHE A 174 -8.20 -5.60 13.83
N TYR A 175 -8.90 -4.51 13.52
CA TYR A 175 -8.90 -3.34 14.40
C TYR A 175 -9.63 -3.65 15.69
N THR A 176 -9.12 -3.21 16.84
CA THR A 176 -9.82 -3.38 18.13
C THR A 176 -10.89 -2.31 18.35
N GLY A 177 -10.77 -1.16 17.65
CA GLY A 177 -11.54 0.06 17.91
C GLY A 177 -10.90 1.01 18.93
N GLU A 178 -9.85 0.59 19.64
CA GLU A 178 -9.07 1.46 20.52
C GLU A 178 -8.07 2.30 19.71
N ILE A 179 -8.13 3.63 19.92
CA ILE A 179 -7.23 4.62 19.34
C ILE A 179 -6.39 5.24 20.47
N LYS A 180 -5.08 5.29 20.26
CA LYS A 180 -4.12 5.97 21.14
C LYS A 180 -3.56 7.19 20.42
N HIS A 181 -3.36 8.28 21.14
CA HIS A 181 -2.81 9.50 20.55
C HIS A 181 -1.33 9.66 20.90
N PHE A 182 -0.51 9.91 19.89
CA PHE A 182 0.91 10.15 20.06
C PHE A 182 1.32 11.46 19.40
N LYS A 183 2.33 12.12 19.95
CA LYS A 183 3.02 13.23 19.28
C LYS A 183 4.40 12.73 18.89
N LEU A 184 4.65 12.55 17.60
CA LEU A 184 5.84 11.90 17.07
C LEU A 184 6.42 12.73 15.93
N SER A 185 7.74 12.67 15.77
CA SER A 185 8.46 13.12 14.57
C SER A 185 9.24 11.98 13.91
N LYS A 186 9.32 10.82 14.57
CA LYS A 186 10.02 9.65 14.06
C LYS A 186 9.61 8.36 14.76
N ILE A 187 9.95 7.24 14.14
CA ILE A 187 9.89 5.89 14.68
C ILE A 187 11.28 5.27 14.50
N GLU A 188 11.93 4.95 15.61
CA GLU A 188 13.19 4.20 15.62
C GLU A 188 12.92 2.76 15.18
N LEU A 189 13.78 2.22 14.32
CA LEU A 189 13.66 0.84 13.86
C LEU A 189 14.62 -0.07 14.64
N ASP A 190 14.12 -1.24 15.02
CA ASP A 190 14.89 -2.37 15.53
C ASP A 190 14.19 -3.69 15.19
N ASN A 191 14.80 -4.82 15.55
CA ASN A 191 14.26 -6.14 15.23
C ASN A 191 12.93 -6.47 15.95
N HIS A 192 12.49 -5.65 16.90
CA HIS A 192 11.28 -5.85 17.70
C HIS A 192 10.15 -4.89 17.32
N THR A 193 10.43 -3.89 16.48
CA THR A 193 9.50 -2.83 16.10
C THR A 193 8.18 -3.37 15.55
N PHE A 194 8.23 -4.50 14.83
CA PHE A 194 7.07 -5.12 14.17
C PHE A 194 6.68 -6.48 14.79
N ASP A 195 7.13 -6.80 16.01
CA ASP A 195 6.83 -8.10 16.64
C ASP A 195 5.32 -8.33 16.91
N ASN A 196 4.56 -7.25 17.02
CA ASN A 196 3.12 -7.24 17.26
C ASN A 196 2.32 -6.85 16.00
N ASP A 197 2.85 -7.15 14.82
CA ASP A 197 2.25 -6.84 13.51
C ASP A 197 2.35 -5.34 13.14
N ALA A 198 1.57 -4.89 12.15
CA ALA A 198 1.67 -3.56 11.56
C ALA A 198 1.43 -2.44 12.59
N LEU A 199 2.24 -1.39 12.50
CA LEU A 199 1.97 -0.12 13.18
C LEU A 199 1.07 0.71 12.27
N VAL A 200 -0.13 1.04 12.74
CA VAL A 200 -1.14 1.70 11.93
C VAL A 200 -1.46 3.08 12.48
N TYR A 201 -1.25 4.10 11.66
CA TYR A 201 -1.46 5.50 12.02
C TYR A 201 -2.46 6.19 11.11
N SER A 202 -3.19 7.19 11.64
CA SER A 202 -3.96 8.19 10.88
C SER A 202 -3.79 9.57 11.50
N GLY A 203 -4.50 10.58 10.97
CA GLY A 203 -4.45 11.95 11.50
C GLY A 203 -3.23 12.74 11.05
N PHE A 204 -2.53 12.29 10.01
CA PHE A 204 -1.40 13.00 9.42
C PHE A 204 -1.83 14.36 8.88
N THR A 205 -1.22 15.44 9.38
CA THR A 205 -1.36 16.79 8.83
C THR A 205 -0.37 17.05 7.69
N ASP A 206 0.77 16.36 7.74
CA ASP A 206 1.79 16.33 6.69
C ASP A 206 1.97 14.88 6.26
N LYS A 207 1.46 14.54 5.07
CA LYS A 207 1.33 13.17 4.57
C LYS A 207 2.59 12.74 3.83
N LYS A 208 3.71 12.81 4.54
CA LYS A 208 5.04 12.53 4.03
C LYS A 208 5.88 11.84 5.09
N VAL A 209 6.39 10.64 4.77
CA VAL A 209 7.27 9.87 5.64
C VAL A 209 8.50 9.40 4.89
N ARG A 210 9.63 9.27 5.59
CA ARG A 210 10.90 8.89 5.01
C ARG A 210 11.53 7.73 5.79
N LEU A 211 11.74 6.58 5.15
CA LEU A 211 12.70 5.59 5.62
C LEU A 211 14.09 6.16 5.35
N ALA A 212 14.77 6.59 6.41
CA ALA A 212 16.05 7.26 6.32
C ALA A 212 17.13 6.42 6.98
N GLU A 213 18.27 6.32 6.32
CA GLU A 213 19.49 5.89 6.98
C GLU A 213 20.02 7.03 7.88
N LYS A 214 20.47 6.68 9.08
CA LYS A 214 21.02 7.65 10.02
C LYS A 214 22.36 8.16 9.48
N ASP A 215 22.61 9.45 9.69
CA ASP A 215 23.88 10.11 9.35
C ASP A 215 24.31 10.02 7.86
N SER A 216 23.36 9.80 6.94
CA SER A 216 23.59 9.88 5.49
C SER A 216 22.41 10.56 4.76
N ASP A 217 22.56 10.73 3.44
CA ASP A 217 21.54 11.29 2.55
C ASP A 217 20.74 10.19 1.81
N ARG A 218 20.87 8.91 2.21
CA ARG A 218 20.16 7.79 1.59
C ARG A 218 18.77 7.61 2.20
N TYR A 219 17.75 7.48 1.35
CA TYR A 219 16.37 7.36 1.80
C TYR A 219 15.40 6.77 0.76
N VAL A 220 14.25 6.35 1.27
CA VAL A 220 13.01 6.21 0.51
C VAL A 220 11.94 7.07 1.17
N GLU A 221 11.28 7.91 0.39
CA GLU A 221 10.29 8.86 0.89
C GLU A 221 8.94 8.66 0.22
N VAL A 222 7.90 8.51 1.02
CA VAL A 222 6.53 8.30 0.55
C VAL A 222 5.68 9.51 0.89
N SER A 223 5.17 10.17 -0.14
CA SER A 223 4.15 11.22 -0.04
C SER A 223 2.80 10.63 -0.43
N PHE A 224 1.80 10.76 0.43
CA PHE A 224 0.52 10.02 0.35
C PHE A 224 -0.69 10.92 0.58
N ASP A 225 -0.67 12.11 -0.02
CA ASP A 225 -1.81 13.03 0.05
C ASP A 225 -3.13 12.36 -0.38
N GLY A 226 -4.17 12.56 0.42
CA GLY A 226 -5.48 11.96 0.18
C GLY A 226 -5.66 10.51 0.63
N PHE A 227 -4.64 9.85 1.19
CA PHE A 227 -4.74 8.56 1.90
C PHE A 227 -4.89 8.80 3.40
N GLU A 228 -5.85 8.12 4.05
CA GLU A 228 -6.21 8.41 5.45
C GLU A 228 -5.34 7.67 6.46
N TYR A 229 -4.98 6.44 6.15
CA TYR A 229 -4.18 5.59 7.01
C TYR A 229 -2.80 5.34 6.41
N LEU A 230 -1.83 5.09 7.29
CA LEU A 230 -0.51 4.62 6.94
C LEU A 230 -0.20 3.38 7.78
N GLY A 231 0.00 2.25 7.11
CA GLY A 231 0.58 1.05 7.70
C GLY A 231 2.10 1.06 7.61
N LEU A 232 2.78 0.72 8.69
CA LEU A 232 4.21 0.44 8.70
C LEU A 232 4.39 -1.00 9.15
N TRP A 233 5.11 -1.80 8.37
CA TRP A 233 5.16 -3.23 8.62
C TRP A 233 6.47 -3.86 8.18
N SER A 234 6.88 -4.90 8.89
CA SER A 234 7.83 -5.90 8.41
C SER A 234 7.38 -7.25 8.94
N LYS A 235 7.80 -8.36 8.31
CA LYS A 235 7.34 -9.69 8.72
C LYS A 235 7.70 -9.93 10.21
N PRO A 236 6.70 -10.10 11.10
CA PRO A 236 6.99 -10.24 12.53
C PRO A 236 7.88 -11.44 12.81
N LYS A 237 8.86 -11.27 13.70
CA LYS A 237 9.76 -12.34 14.18
C LYS A 237 10.53 -13.08 13.08
N ALA A 238 10.69 -12.47 11.91
CA ALA A 238 11.42 -13.05 10.77
C ALA A 238 12.78 -12.41 10.51
N ASN A 239 13.13 -11.34 11.23
CA ASN A 239 14.28 -10.47 10.91
C ASN A 239 14.29 -10.10 9.42
N ALA A 240 13.11 -9.75 8.90
CA ALA A 240 12.92 -9.48 7.49
C ALA A 240 13.69 -8.21 7.10
N PRO A 241 14.55 -8.26 6.06
CA PRO A 241 15.39 -7.13 5.67
C PRO A 241 14.60 -6.17 4.76
N TYR A 242 13.41 -5.78 5.20
CA TYR A 242 12.58 -4.80 4.52
C TYR A 242 11.64 -4.08 5.49
N VAL A 243 11.17 -2.92 5.06
CA VAL A 243 10.08 -2.16 5.70
C VAL A 243 9.04 -1.82 4.66
N CYS A 244 7.78 -2.10 4.96
CA CYS A 244 6.65 -1.62 4.20
C CYS A 244 6.18 -0.26 4.71
N ILE A 245 5.83 0.62 3.78
CA ILE A 245 5.20 1.91 4.05
C ILE A 245 3.94 1.99 3.18
N GLU A 246 2.79 1.89 3.83
CA GLU A 246 1.58 1.44 3.17
C GLU A 246 0.46 2.49 3.27
N PRO A 247 0.30 3.37 2.27
CA PRO A 247 -0.78 4.34 2.26
C PRO A 247 -2.11 3.67 1.91
N TRP A 248 -3.14 3.89 2.73
CA TRP A 248 -4.45 3.25 2.59
C TRP A 248 -5.64 4.22 2.62
N CYS A 249 -6.62 3.93 1.76
CA CYS A 249 -7.99 4.42 1.76
C CYS A 249 -8.91 3.23 2.06
N GLY A 250 -8.87 2.77 3.30
CA GLY A 250 -9.54 1.55 3.74
C GLY A 250 -8.79 0.93 4.89
N ARG A 251 -9.44 -0.02 5.55
CA ARG A 251 -8.81 -0.81 6.62
C ARG A 251 -9.46 -2.18 6.79
N SER A 252 -8.79 -3.05 7.56
CA SER A 252 -9.38 -4.31 7.98
C SER A 252 -10.59 -4.10 8.88
N ASP A 253 -11.41 -5.13 8.97
CA ASP A 253 -12.61 -5.10 9.80
C ASP A 253 -12.26 -4.86 11.28
N THR A 254 -13.20 -4.26 12.00
CA THR A 254 -13.11 -4.12 13.45
C THR A 254 -13.63 -5.39 14.12
N LEU A 255 -12.97 -5.84 15.19
CA LEU A 255 -13.40 -6.98 15.99
C LEU A 255 -14.84 -6.80 16.49
N GLY A 256 -15.66 -7.83 16.30
CA GLY A 256 -17.06 -7.83 16.75
C GLY A 256 -18.01 -6.94 15.93
N MET A 257 -17.53 -6.30 14.86
CA MET A 257 -18.38 -5.57 13.93
C MET A 257 -18.65 -6.42 12.68
N ASP A 258 -19.92 -6.75 12.45
CA ASP A 258 -20.39 -7.44 11.26
C ASP A 258 -21.17 -6.44 10.40
N LEU A 259 -20.52 -5.89 9.37
CA LEU A 259 -21.02 -4.79 8.57
C LEU A 259 -21.11 -5.18 7.09
N ASP A 260 -22.15 -4.69 6.41
CA ASP A 260 -22.16 -4.67 4.95
C ASP A 260 -21.05 -3.74 4.43
N ILE A 261 -20.55 -4.03 3.23
CA ILE A 261 -19.41 -3.34 2.61
C ILE A 261 -19.62 -1.83 2.50
N GLU A 262 -20.87 -1.39 2.36
CA GLU A 262 -21.26 0.03 2.29
C GLU A 262 -21.10 0.78 3.63
N TYR A 263 -20.98 0.05 4.74
CA TYR A 263 -20.71 0.61 6.06
C TYR A 263 -19.31 0.27 6.57
N ARG A 264 -18.49 -0.42 5.76
CA ARG A 264 -17.14 -0.80 6.17
C ARG A 264 -16.29 0.45 6.35
N ILE A 265 -15.77 0.62 7.56
CA ILE A 265 -15.07 1.84 7.96
C ILE A 265 -13.81 2.05 7.12
N GLY A 266 -13.60 3.28 6.67
CA GLY A 266 -12.43 3.68 5.87
C GLY A 266 -12.59 3.46 4.37
N ASN A 267 -13.63 2.74 3.94
CA ASN A 267 -13.97 2.68 2.51
C ASN A 267 -14.35 4.07 1.98
N VAL A 268 -14.23 4.20 0.67
CA VAL A 268 -14.66 5.36 -0.11
C VAL A 268 -15.87 4.96 -0.93
N ASP A 269 -16.88 5.83 -0.92
CA ASP A 269 -18.06 5.69 -1.77
C ASP A 269 -17.84 6.45 -3.08
N ILE A 270 -18.10 5.75 -4.18
CA ILE A 270 -17.94 6.24 -5.55
C ILE A 270 -19.33 6.39 -6.16
N GLU A 271 -19.71 7.63 -6.50
CA GLU A 271 -21.01 7.92 -7.08
C GLU A 271 -21.19 7.24 -8.45
N PRO A 272 -22.44 6.99 -8.90
CA PRO A 272 -22.70 6.40 -10.22
C PRO A 272 -21.97 7.15 -11.34
N GLN A 273 -21.26 6.42 -12.21
CA GLN A 273 -20.50 6.98 -13.35
C GLN A 273 -19.39 7.97 -12.95
N GLN A 274 -19.09 8.12 -11.67
CA GLN A 274 -18.01 8.97 -11.20
C GLN A 274 -16.67 8.32 -11.52
N ASN A 275 -15.72 9.17 -11.90
CA ASN A 275 -14.31 8.84 -11.88
C ASN A 275 -13.66 9.46 -10.63
N PHE A 276 -13.07 8.63 -9.78
CA PHE A 276 -12.41 9.05 -8.54
C PHE A 276 -10.94 8.66 -8.59
N SER A 277 -10.04 9.58 -8.24
CA SER A 277 -8.62 9.27 -8.18
C SER A 277 -7.91 9.73 -6.90
N ARG A 278 -6.83 9.02 -6.60
CA ARG A 278 -5.84 9.33 -5.56
C ARG A 278 -4.46 8.91 -6.04
N SER A 279 -3.44 9.67 -5.66
CA SER A 279 -2.05 9.37 -6.03
C SER A 279 -1.13 9.41 -4.82
N TYR A 280 -0.16 8.52 -4.78
CA TYR A 280 0.98 8.62 -3.88
C TYR A 280 2.26 8.64 -4.70
N THR A 281 3.33 9.21 -4.13
CA THR A 281 4.63 9.33 -4.77
C THR A 281 5.69 8.72 -3.90
N ILE A 282 6.58 7.93 -4.49
CA ILE A 282 7.79 7.45 -3.83
C ILE A 282 8.99 8.14 -4.47
N GLU A 283 9.78 8.84 -3.66
CA GLU A 283 11.05 9.43 -4.03
C GLU A 283 12.22 8.61 -3.47
N PHE A 284 13.23 8.38 -4.29
CA PHE A 284 14.34 7.49 -3.97
C PHE A 284 15.66 8.26 -3.97
N GLY A 285 16.41 8.17 -2.86
CA GLY A 285 17.76 8.74 -2.72
C GLY A 285 18.74 7.65 -2.35
N TYR A 286 19.73 7.38 -3.22
CA TYR A 286 20.83 6.47 -2.94
C TYR A 286 22.14 7.03 -3.45
#